data_AF-A0A6P0TBA6-F1
#
_entry.id   AF-A0A6P0TBA6-F1
#
_cell.length_a   1.000
_cell.length_b   1.000
_cell.length_c   1.000
_cell.angle_alpha   90.00
_cell.angle_beta   90.00
_cell.angle_gamma   90.00
#
_symmetry.space_group_name_H-M   'P 1'
#
loop_
_entity.id
_entity.type
_entity.pdbx_description
1 polymer ?
#
loop_
_entity_poly.entity_id
_entity_poly.type
_entity_poly.pdbx_seq_one_letter_code
_entity_poly.pdbx_strand_id
1 'polypeptide(L)'
;GNMLDVAMMAVHVCQMTGRVEIDACYNMVTWHGAKTLHLSDRYGIEVGKPANLVVLAGSDRYDVLCRRATVSHVISQGKLIAQTQPAVAAWLGGSHESR
;
A
#
# COMPACT_ATOMS: atom_id res chain seq x y z
N GLY A 1 11.30 -2.21 -4.99
CA GLY A 1 10.14 -1.70 -5.76
C GLY A 1 8.87 -1.99 -4.99
N ASN A 2 7.89 -1.09 -5.03
CA ASN A 2 6.60 -1.23 -4.33
C ASN A 2 5.49 -1.56 -5.34
N MET A 3 4.66 -2.56 -5.05
CA MET A 3 3.54 -2.93 -5.93
C MET A 3 2.49 -1.83 -6.06
N LEU A 4 2.44 -0.88 -5.10
CA LEU A 4 1.60 0.31 -5.22
C LEU A 4 2.00 1.19 -6.41
N ASP A 5 3.28 1.25 -6.77
CA ASP A 5 3.74 2.00 -7.95
C ASP A 5 3.21 1.36 -9.24
N VAL A 6 3.21 0.02 -9.30
CA VAL A 6 2.69 -0.73 -10.45
C VAL A 6 1.18 -0.56 -10.57
N ALA A 7 0.44 -0.63 -9.47
CA ALA A 7 -0.99 -0.40 -9.46
C ALA A 7 -1.34 1.05 -9.86
N MET A 8 -0.56 2.04 -9.40
CA MET A 8 -0.76 3.44 -9.80
C MET A 8 -0.50 3.64 -11.30
N MET A 9 0.50 2.97 -11.86
CA MET A 9 0.72 2.97 -13.31
C MET A 9 -0.47 2.37 -14.06
N ALA A 10 -1.03 1.26 -13.59
CA ALA A 10 -2.22 0.66 -14.18
C ALA A 10 -3.43 1.61 -14.16
N VAL A 11 -3.66 2.33 -13.05
CA VAL A 11 -4.73 3.34 -12.94
C VAL A 11 -4.64 4.37 -14.07
N HIS A 12 -3.44 4.90 -14.33
CA HIS A 12 -3.24 5.91 -15.38
C HIS A 12 -3.34 5.34 -16.79
N VAL A 13 -2.67 4.21 -17.06
CA VAL A 13 -2.60 3.61 -18.40
C VAL A 13 -3.96 3.07 -18.84
N CYS A 14 -4.70 2.46 -17.93
CA CYS A 14 -6.01 1.87 -18.21
C CYS A 14 -7.17 2.85 -18.03
N GLN A 15 -6.90 4.13 -17.74
CA GLN A 15 -7.91 5.17 -17.49
C GLN A 15 -8.89 4.82 -16.36
N MET A 16 -8.41 4.06 -15.37
CA MET A 16 -9.16 3.52 -14.23
C MET A 16 -9.15 4.49 -13.03
N THR A 17 -9.53 5.75 -13.26
CA THR A 17 -9.36 6.86 -12.29
C THR A 17 -10.56 7.03 -11.33
N GLY A 18 -11.64 6.29 -11.52
CA GLY A 18 -12.77 6.25 -10.60
C GLY A 18 -12.45 5.54 -9.28
N ARG A 19 -13.18 5.85 -8.21
CA ARG A 19 -12.92 5.26 -6.88
C ARG A 19 -13.06 3.74 -6.85
N VAL A 20 -14.06 3.19 -7.55
CA VAL A 20 -14.27 1.74 -7.69
C VAL A 20 -13.14 1.09 -8.50
N GLU A 21 -12.65 1.78 -9.51
CA GLU A 21 -11.61 1.29 -10.41
C GLU A 21 -10.24 1.29 -9.71
N ILE A 22 -9.95 2.32 -8.93
CA ILE A 22 -8.78 2.38 -8.04
C ILE A 22 -8.77 1.21 -7.06
N ASP A 23 -9.92 0.91 -6.45
CA ASP A 23 -10.07 -0.26 -5.58
C ASP A 23 -9.83 -1.58 -6.34
N ALA A 24 -10.30 -1.67 -7.59
CA ALA A 24 -10.01 -2.81 -8.45
C ALA A 24 -8.51 -2.93 -8.76
N CYS A 25 -7.81 -1.82 -9.05
CA CYS A 25 -6.37 -1.79 -9.25
C CYS A 25 -5.59 -2.23 -8.01
N TYR A 26 -6.04 -1.83 -6.81
CA TYR A 26 -5.46 -2.32 -5.57
C TYR A 26 -5.64 -3.83 -5.40
N ASN A 27 -6.83 -4.34 -5.73
CA ASN A 27 -7.10 -5.79 -5.69
C ASN A 27 -6.28 -6.58 -6.72
N MET A 28 -5.94 -5.97 -7.88
CA MET A 28 -5.08 -6.59 -8.89
C MET A 28 -3.71 -6.97 -8.35
N VAL A 29 -3.08 -6.09 -7.56
CA VAL A 29 -1.75 -6.33 -6.99
C VAL A 29 -1.77 -7.07 -5.64
N THR A 30 -2.95 -7.47 -5.18
CA THR A 30 -3.12 -8.18 -3.91
C THR A 30 -3.95 -9.46 -4.12
N TRP A 31 -5.28 -9.40 -4.01
CA TRP A 31 -6.14 -10.60 -3.94
C TRP A 31 -6.23 -11.31 -5.28
N HIS A 32 -6.36 -10.56 -6.38
CA HIS A 32 -6.40 -11.17 -7.71
C HIS A 32 -5.05 -11.76 -8.11
N GLY A 33 -3.93 -11.11 -7.73
CA GLY A 33 -2.59 -11.68 -7.90
C GLY A 33 -2.42 -13.02 -7.18
N ALA A 34 -2.87 -13.09 -5.92
CA ALA A 34 -2.85 -14.33 -5.14
C ALA A 34 -3.74 -15.42 -5.75
N LYS A 35 -4.94 -15.05 -6.23
CA LYS A 35 -5.85 -15.97 -6.91
C LYS A 35 -5.24 -16.55 -8.18
N THR A 36 -4.62 -15.71 -9.01
CA THR A 36 -3.92 -16.14 -10.25
C THR A 36 -2.80 -17.14 -9.96
N LEU A 37 -2.10 -16.97 -8.83
CA LEU A 37 -1.04 -17.88 -8.39
C LEU A 37 -1.53 -19.10 -7.62
N HIS A 38 -2.85 -19.32 -7.53
CA HIS A 38 -3.45 -20.42 -6.76
C HIS A 38 -3.04 -20.41 -5.27
N LEU A 39 -2.90 -19.22 -4.68
CA LEU A 39 -2.49 -19.03 -3.28
C LEU A 39 -3.67 -18.72 -2.34
N SER A 40 -4.90 -18.74 -2.85
CA SER A 40 -6.12 -18.32 -2.14
C SER A 40 -6.29 -18.99 -0.77
N ASP A 41 -5.88 -20.25 -0.64
CA ASP A 41 -6.02 -21.03 0.60
C ASP A 41 -5.08 -20.54 1.72
N ARG A 42 -3.92 -19.98 1.35
CA ARG A 42 -2.87 -19.54 2.28
C ARG A 42 -2.60 -18.04 2.27
N TYR A 43 -3.38 -17.28 1.51
CA TYR A 43 -3.25 -15.84 1.35
C TYR A 43 -4.54 -15.14 1.82
N GLY A 44 -4.38 -14.04 2.55
CA GLY A 44 -5.49 -13.28 3.13
C GLY A 44 -5.37 -13.14 4.65
N ILE A 45 -6.18 -12.25 5.21
CA ILE A 45 -6.20 -11.94 6.64
C ILE A 45 -7.39 -12.67 7.26
N GLU A 46 -7.20 -13.97 7.52
CA GLU A 46 -8.23 -14.85 8.10
C GLU A 46 -7.60 -15.78 9.14
N VAL A 47 -8.40 -16.19 10.13
CA VAL A 47 -7.95 -17.13 11.16
C VAL A 47 -7.59 -18.47 10.54
N GLY A 48 -6.43 -19.01 10.90
CA GLY A 48 -5.90 -20.27 10.37
C GLY A 48 -4.94 -20.10 9.18
N LYS A 49 -4.91 -18.93 8.54
CA LYS A 49 -3.92 -18.63 7.48
C LYS A 49 -2.57 -18.21 8.10
N PRO A 50 -1.45 -18.42 7.37
CA PRO A 50 -0.15 -17.93 7.80
C PRO A 50 -0.16 -16.42 8.04
N ALA A 51 0.50 -15.96 9.11
CA ALA A 51 0.59 -14.54 9.46
C ALA A 51 1.57 -13.78 8.54
N ASN A 52 1.18 -13.62 7.27
CA ASN A 52 1.87 -12.85 6.25
C ASN A 52 1.07 -11.59 5.96
N LEU A 53 1.55 -10.43 6.38
CA LEU A 53 0.85 -9.17 6.16
C LEU A 53 1.81 -7.99 6.06
N VAL A 54 1.33 -6.93 5.42
CA VAL A 54 2.07 -5.68 5.21
C VAL A 54 1.22 -4.53 5.75
N VAL A 55 1.84 -3.62 6.49
CA VAL A 55 1.18 -2.45 7.07
C VAL A 55 1.61 -1.20 6.30
N LEU A 56 0.66 -0.49 5.72
CA LEU A 56 0.88 0.72 4.92
C LEU A 56 0.51 1.96 5.71
N ALA A 57 1.28 3.04 5.57
CA ALA A 57 1.01 4.31 6.24
C ALA A 57 -0.09 5.12 5.54
N GLY A 58 -1.35 4.70 5.64
CA GLY A 58 -2.52 5.42 5.12
C GLY A 58 -3.85 4.98 5.70
N SER A 59 -4.89 5.76 5.43
CA SER A 59 -6.21 5.62 6.06
C SER A 59 -7.18 4.75 5.25
N ASP A 60 -7.08 4.77 3.92
CA ASP A 60 -7.85 3.93 3.02
C ASP A 60 -7.04 3.52 1.78
N ARG A 61 -7.60 2.64 0.94
CA ARG A 61 -6.95 2.15 -0.28
C ARG A 61 -6.64 3.26 -1.27
N TYR A 62 -7.53 4.24 -1.38
CA TYR A 62 -7.39 5.37 -2.29
C TYR A 62 -6.20 6.25 -1.87
N ASP A 63 -6.16 6.63 -0.60
CA ASP A 63 -5.11 7.41 0.04
C ASP A 63 -3.75 6.71 -0.05
N VAL A 64 -3.72 5.40 0.22
CA VAL A 64 -2.53 4.56 0.10
C VAL A 64 -1.99 4.55 -1.32
N LEU A 65 -2.86 4.44 -2.34
CA LEU A 65 -2.44 4.42 -3.74
C LEU A 65 -1.96 5.80 -4.20
N CYS A 66 -2.77 6.85 -3.96
CA CYS A 66 -2.49 8.21 -4.38
C CYS A 66 -1.22 8.78 -3.74
N ARG A 67 -0.98 8.52 -2.45
CA ARG A 67 0.23 8.97 -1.76
C ARG A 67 1.42 8.03 -1.93
N ARG A 68 1.24 6.89 -2.62
CA ARG A 68 2.25 5.82 -2.71
C ARG A 68 2.78 5.47 -1.32
N ALA A 69 1.86 5.18 -0.41
CA ALA A 69 2.15 5.09 1.01
C ALA A 69 3.32 4.12 1.30
N THR A 70 4.20 4.57 2.20
CA THR A 70 5.34 3.76 2.63
C THR A 70 4.86 2.52 3.37
N VAL A 71 5.51 1.39 3.06
CA VAL A 71 5.35 0.15 3.81
C VAL A 71 6.03 0.31 5.17
N SER A 72 5.26 0.40 6.24
CA SER A 72 5.78 0.58 7.59
C SER A 72 6.33 -0.72 8.19
N HIS A 73 5.63 -1.83 7.98
CA HIS A 73 5.98 -3.13 8.54
C HIS A 73 5.69 -4.24 7.53
N VAL A 74 6.60 -5.18 7.43
CA VAL A 74 6.43 -6.43 6.67
C VAL A 74 6.57 -7.59 7.65
N ILE A 75 5.50 -8.37 7.79
CA ILE A 75 5.46 -9.53 8.66
C ILE A 75 5.32 -10.76 7.77
N SER A 76 6.19 -11.74 8.00
CA SER A 76 6.18 -13.04 7.33
C SER A 76 6.23 -14.15 8.36
N GLN A 77 5.29 -15.09 8.29
CA GLN A 77 5.15 -16.21 9.22
C GLN A 77 5.15 -15.76 10.70
N GLY A 78 4.49 -14.63 10.98
CA GLY A 78 4.39 -14.06 12.33
C GLY A 78 5.66 -13.36 12.82
N LYS A 79 6.70 -13.21 11.98
CA LYS A 79 7.94 -12.52 12.31
C LYS A 79 8.04 -11.20 11.53
N LEU A 80 8.43 -10.13 12.20
CA LEU A 80 8.75 -8.86 11.55
C LEU A 80 10.06 -9.02 10.77
N ILE A 81 10.00 -8.89 9.44
CA ILE A 81 11.16 -9.05 8.55
C ILE A 81 11.70 -7.72 8.03
N ALA A 82 10.86 -6.69 7.95
CA ALA A 82 11.27 -5.36 7.56
C ALA A 82 10.41 -4.31 8.26
N GLN A 83 11.05 -3.20 8.62
CA GLN A 83 10.39 -2.02 9.16
C GLN A 83 10.93 -0.80 8.42
N THR A 84 10.08 0.18 8.15
CA THR A 84 10.48 1.45 7.54
C THR A 84 9.79 2.58 8.27
N GLN A 85 10.57 3.55 8.73
CA GLN A 85 10.03 4.79 9.28
C GLN A 85 9.55 5.67 8.12
N PRO A 86 8.30 6.16 8.15
CA PRO A 86 7.83 7.14 7.18
C PRO A 86 8.70 8.39 7.17
N ALA A 87 8.84 9.01 6.01
CA ALA A 87 9.58 10.26 5.89
C ALA A 87 8.93 11.35 6.75
N VAL A 88 9.76 12.03 7.56
CA VAL A 88 9.34 13.22 8.31
C VAL A 88 9.68 14.44 7.47
N ALA A 89 8.65 15.10 6.94
CA ALA A 89 8.81 16.36 6.25
C ALA A 89 8.65 17.51 7.25
N ALA A 90 9.67 18.37 7.37
CA ALA A 90 9.59 19.62 8.09
C ALA A 90 9.53 20.78 7.10
N TRP A 91 8.56 21.67 7.26
CA TRP A 91 8.51 22.92 6.51
C TRP A 91 9.39 23.96 7.22
N LEU A 92 10.30 24.60 6.48
CA LEU A 92 11.33 25.50 7.05
C LEU A 92 11.12 26.99 6.72
N GLY A 93 9.99 27.39 6.13
CA GLY A 93 9.68 28.80 5.86
C GLY A 93 8.91 29.46 7.02
N GLY A 94 8.69 30.77 7.06
CA GLY A 94 9.75 31.74 7.35
C GLY A 94 9.50 32.38 8.71
N SER A 95 10.57 32.78 9.40
CA SER A 95 10.49 33.72 10.52
C SER A 95 9.96 35.05 10.01
N HIS A 96 8.66 35.29 10.21
CA HIS A 96 8.04 36.59 9.98
C HIS A 96 8.58 37.55 11.04
N GLU A 97 9.66 38.27 10.68
CA GLU A 97 10.12 39.44 11.39
C GLU A 97 9.04 40.53 11.25
N SER A 98 8.31 40.76 12.33
CA SER A 98 7.33 41.82 12.48
C SER A 98 8.04 43.18 12.59
N ARG A 99 7.83 44.05 11.60
CA ARG A 99 7.99 45.51 11.69
C ARG A 99 6.77 46.19 11.11
#